data_AF-A0AA46TG17-F1
#
_entry.id   AF-A0AA46TG17-F1
#
_cell.length_a   1.000
_cell.length_b   1.000
_cell.length_c   1.000
_cell.angle_alpha   90.00
_cell.angle_beta   90.00
_cell.angle_gamma   90.00
#
_symmetry.space_group_name_H-M   'P 1'
#
loop_
_entity.id
_entity.type
_entity.pdbx_description
1 polymer ?
#
loop_
_entity_poly.entity_id
_entity_poly.type
_entity_poly.pdbx_seq_one_letter_code
_entity_poly.pdbx_strand_id
1 'polypeptide(L)'
;MSSRRQDNGSKRHRGRRRRRTEGRALAAAAIAVQEQTAAAARGDAAGALAALRRGGCPPEAIEAQELGFLDRLGGDVPDWLVARWACDTALGWMLERQDHRIESAAWAVVATHEPPPPGTSPEDIVRRFQLIAAYDAIAHQQALFELGGLADFLDVRAEPPLLERAPRLREWSVRRWSVLEQVDLRNDVLRVRDVVTGDTYDVLHLGAANGVGRDVLLLGRVAPVVAHPGWVFVHRPMAVDPETARRLVRLLQCEKVDEDEVFACMGDAVTDGRMPPAPGMRLRTWLWSDTLLDPGDYAAAGMVDGRVTTVDDQVRRLEAALPELECDDEPPHGDEPGRLVELREHGVADDVATGVMTCEAALLFARLNSGGHVDGGLEVAAVNAASNLWHPPIVDGVREHATPPDSGPLWRDVAACLAEPFRSLCLGFAETADAKSAAA
;
A
#
# COMPACT_ATOMS: atom_id res chain seq x y z
N MET A 1 -5.86 -26.95 -59.37
CA MET A 1 -6.36 -25.80 -58.57
C MET A 1 -7.66 -26.16 -57.83
N SER A 2 -7.66 -27.07 -56.84
CA SER A 2 -8.87 -27.33 -56.03
C SER A 2 -8.57 -27.99 -54.68
N SER A 3 -7.87 -27.29 -53.78
CA SER A 3 -7.63 -27.80 -52.40
C SER A 3 -7.34 -26.68 -51.37
N ARG A 4 -8.17 -25.63 -51.31
CA ARG A 4 -8.05 -24.56 -50.30
C ARG A 4 -9.36 -24.12 -49.63
N ARG A 5 -10.44 -24.92 -49.71
CA ARG A 5 -11.76 -24.53 -49.18
C ARG A 5 -12.22 -25.19 -47.87
N GLN A 6 -11.43 -26.06 -47.23
CA GLN A 6 -11.90 -26.85 -46.08
C GLN A 6 -11.48 -26.39 -44.67
N ASP A 7 -10.64 -25.36 -44.49
CA ASP A 7 -10.07 -25.08 -43.15
C ASP A 7 -10.69 -23.87 -42.39
N ASN A 8 -11.72 -23.21 -42.95
CA ASN A 8 -12.33 -22.02 -42.32
C ASN A 8 -13.47 -22.34 -41.34
N GLY A 9 -14.02 -23.56 -41.34
CA GLY A 9 -15.12 -23.97 -40.45
C GLY A 9 -14.66 -24.20 -38.99
N SER A 10 -13.49 -24.81 -38.81
CA SER A 10 -12.94 -25.17 -37.49
C SER A 10 -12.60 -23.93 -36.64
N LYS A 11 -12.04 -22.88 -37.26
CA LYS A 11 -11.68 -21.63 -36.56
C LYS A 11 -12.91 -20.88 -36.01
N ARG A 12 -14.03 -20.87 -36.75
CA ARG A 12 -15.27 -20.20 -36.32
C ARG A 12 -15.93 -20.89 -35.12
N HIS A 13 -15.89 -22.22 -35.04
CA HIS A 13 -16.44 -22.96 -33.90
C HIS A 13 -15.59 -22.80 -32.64
N ARG A 14 -14.25 -22.77 -32.74
CA ARG A 14 -13.36 -22.52 -31.60
C ARG A 14 -13.57 -21.13 -31.00
N GLY A 15 -13.71 -20.09 -31.82
CA GLY A 15 -13.97 -18.72 -31.35
C GLY A 15 -15.30 -18.56 -30.61
N ARG A 16 -16.38 -19.20 -31.08
CA ARG A 16 -17.69 -19.16 -30.40
C ARG A 16 -17.70 -19.89 -29.07
N ARG A 17 -16.99 -21.02 -28.95
CA ARG A 17 -16.88 -21.77 -27.68
C ARG A 17 -16.09 -20.97 -26.64
N ARG A 18 -14.97 -20.36 -27.04
CA ARG A 18 -14.14 -19.51 -26.17
C ARG A 18 -14.93 -18.33 -25.59
N ARG A 19 -15.62 -17.55 -26.43
CA ARG A 19 -16.46 -16.41 -25.98
C ARG A 19 -17.57 -16.81 -25.02
N ARG A 20 -18.19 -17.99 -25.20
CA ARG A 20 -19.21 -18.51 -24.28
C ARG A 20 -18.62 -18.92 -22.92
N THR A 21 -17.42 -19.49 -22.91
CA THR A 21 -16.73 -19.82 -21.66
C THR A 21 -16.29 -18.56 -20.93
N GLU A 22 -15.70 -17.59 -21.63
CA GLU A 22 -15.29 -16.29 -21.06
C GLU A 22 -16.49 -15.53 -20.48
N GLY A 23 -17.61 -15.45 -21.21
CA GLY A 23 -18.82 -14.79 -20.71
C GLY A 23 -19.43 -15.46 -19.47
N ARG A 24 -19.33 -16.80 -19.36
CA ARG A 24 -19.78 -17.52 -18.15
C ARG A 24 -18.84 -17.29 -16.97
N ALA A 25 -17.53 -17.26 -17.20
CA ALA A 25 -16.56 -16.97 -16.16
C ALA A 25 -16.73 -15.55 -15.61
N LEU A 26 -16.92 -14.56 -16.48
CA LEU A 26 -17.20 -13.18 -16.08
C LEU A 26 -18.49 -13.05 -15.27
N ALA A 27 -19.57 -13.72 -15.71
CA ALA A 27 -20.83 -13.72 -14.97
C ALA A 27 -20.70 -14.38 -13.58
N ALA A 28 -19.96 -15.50 -13.48
CA ALA A 28 -19.70 -16.17 -12.21
C ALA A 28 -18.84 -15.30 -11.27
N ALA A 29 -17.82 -14.62 -11.80
CA ALA A 29 -17.00 -13.69 -11.04
C ALA A 29 -17.83 -12.51 -10.51
N ALA A 30 -18.71 -11.93 -11.34
CA ALA A 30 -19.60 -10.85 -10.91
C ALA A 30 -20.53 -11.29 -9.77
N ILE A 31 -21.13 -12.49 -9.87
CA ILE A 31 -21.96 -13.05 -8.78
C ILE A 31 -21.12 -13.27 -7.52
N ALA A 32 -19.89 -13.79 -7.65
CA ALA A 32 -19.00 -14.00 -6.52
C ALA A 32 -18.63 -12.69 -5.80
N VAL A 33 -18.41 -11.59 -6.55
CA VAL A 33 -18.18 -10.26 -5.97
C VAL A 33 -19.41 -9.78 -5.19
N GLN A 34 -20.63 -9.94 -5.74
CA GLN A 34 -21.86 -9.57 -5.05
C GLN A 34 -22.08 -10.36 -3.76
N GLU A 35 -21.82 -11.67 -3.80
CA GLU A 35 -21.90 -12.56 -2.64
C GLU A 35 -20.85 -12.19 -1.58
N GLN A 36 -19.63 -11.86 -2.00
CA GLN A 36 -18.55 -11.39 -1.13
C GLN A 36 -18.95 -10.10 -0.43
N THR A 37 -19.37 -9.07 -1.18
CA THR A 37 -19.83 -7.78 -0.63
C THR A 37 -21.00 -7.99 0.34
N ALA A 38 -21.92 -8.91 0.02
CA ALA A 38 -23.04 -9.23 0.92
C ALA A 38 -22.62 -9.91 2.21
N ALA A 39 -21.68 -10.85 2.16
CA ALA A 39 -21.14 -11.48 3.37
C ALA A 39 -20.34 -10.48 4.21
N ALA A 40 -19.53 -9.64 3.56
CA ALA A 40 -18.77 -8.60 4.24
C ALA A 40 -19.66 -7.56 4.93
N ALA A 41 -20.76 -7.14 4.29
CA ALA A 41 -21.75 -6.26 4.91
C ALA A 41 -22.41 -6.85 6.18
N ARG A 42 -22.39 -8.19 6.34
CA ARG A 42 -22.81 -8.90 7.56
C ARG A 42 -21.71 -9.12 8.58
N GLY A 43 -20.47 -8.74 8.28
CA GLY A 43 -19.32 -9.09 9.10
C GLY A 43 -18.94 -10.58 9.03
N ASP A 44 -19.35 -11.29 7.98
CA ASP A 44 -19.09 -12.72 7.75
C ASP A 44 -17.84 -12.92 6.87
N ALA A 45 -16.66 -12.90 7.50
CA ALA A 45 -15.39 -13.04 6.81
C ALA A 45 -15.24 -14.41 6.11
N ALA A 46 -15.74 -15.48 6.74
CA ALA A 46 -15.72 -16.83 6.18
C ALA A 46 -16.55 -16.93 4.89
N GLY A 47 -17.77 -16.39 4.93
CA GLY A 47 -18.66 -16.32 3.77
C GLY A 47 -18.07 -15.47 2.64
N ALA A 48 -17.45 -14.33 2.98
CA ALA A 48 -16.78 -13.46 2.02
C ALA A 48 -15.58 -14.19 1.37
N LEU A 49 -14.75 -14.89 2.14
CA LEU A 49 -13.62 -15.68 1.63
C LEU A 49 -14.09 -16.82 0.71
N ALA A 50 -15.16 -17.51 1.10
CA ALA A 50 -15.73 -18.58 0.30
C ALA A 50 -16.27 -18.07 -1.05
N ALA A 51 -16.93 -16.91 -1.06
CA ALA A 51 -17.40 -16.25 -2.28
C ALA A 51 -16.21 -15.83 -3.16
N LEU A 52 -15.21 -15.17 -2.59
CA LEU A 52 -13.99 -14.74 -3.28
C LEU A 52 -13.27 -15.91 -3.97
N ARG A 53 -13.10 -17.04 -3.27
CA ARG A 53 -12.50 -18.28 -3.82
C ARG A 53 -13.33 -18.89 -4.95
N ARG A 54 -14.68 -18.88 -4.84
CA ARG A 54 -15.56 -19.34 -5.93
C ARG A 54 -15.44 -18.45 -7.17
N GLY A 55 -15.14 -17.17 -6.99
CA GLY A 55 -14.83 -16.22 -8.05
C GLY A 55 -13.51 -16.50 -8.79
N GLY A 56 -12.72 -17.46 -8.33
CA GLY A 56 -11.43 -17.82 -8.92
C GLY A 56 -10.26 -16.99 -8.39
N CYS A 57 -10.45 -16.25 -7.29
CA CYS A 57 -9.37 -15.54 -6.63
C CYS A 57 -8.35 -16.53 -6.04
N PRO A 58 -7.05 -16.38 -6.33
CA PRO A 58 -6.03 -17.28 -5.80
C PRO A 58 -5.93 -17.15 -4.27
N PRO A 59 -5.65 -18.25 -3.53
CA PRO A 59 -5.46 -18.21 -2.08
C PRO A 59 -4.40 -17.21 -1.60
N GLU A 60 -3.41 -16.92 -2.45
CA GLU A 60 -2.29 -16.03 -2.19
C GLU A 60 -2.64 -14.55 -2.42
N ALA A 61 -3.82 -14.24 -3.00
CA ALA A 61 -4.27 -12.86 -3.11
C ALA A 61 -4.42 -12.24 -1.72
N ILE A 62 -4.01 -10.99 -1.57
CA ILE A 62 -3.95 -10.34 -0.27
C ILE A 62 -5.36 -10.24 0.34
N GLU A 63 -6.41 -9.99 -0.46
CA GLU A 63 -7.81 -10.02 -0.01
C GLU A 63 -8.19 -11.39 0.59
N ALA A 64 -7.72 -12.48 -0.02
CA ALA A 64 -7.98 -13.83 0.47
C ALA A 64 -7.22 -14.11 1.76
N GLN A 65 -6.00 -13.59 1.91
CA GLN A 65 -5.20 -13.68 3.13
C GLN A 65 -5.84 -12.87 4.27
N GLU A 66 -6.25 -11.63 4.01
CA GLU A 66 -6.93 -10.74 4.95
C GLU A 66 -8.24 -11.36 5.46
N LEU A 67 -9.11 -11.82 4.55
CA LEU A 67 -10.35 -12.51 4.94
C LEU A 67 -10.07 -13.82 5.68
N GLY A 68 -9.04 -14.56 5.28
CA GLY A 68 -8.60 -15.76 6.00
C GLY A 68 -8.08 -15.46 7.40
N PHE A 69 -7.43 -14.32 7.60
CA PHE A 69 -6.97 -13.86 8.90
C PHE A 69 -8.15 -13.45 9.79
N LEU A 70 -9.10 -12.67 9.26
CA LEU A 70 -10.33 -12.28 9.95
C LEU A 70 -11.18 -13.49 10.36
N ASP A 71 -11.30 -14.48 9.48
CA ASP A 71 -12.01 -15.75 9.75
C ASP A 71 -11.33 -16.53 10.90
N ARG A 72 -10.00 -16.70 10.86
CA ARG A 72 -9.25 -17.41 11.90
C ARG A 72 -9.39 -16.76 13.28
N LEU A 73 -9.39 -15.44 13.34
CA LEU A 73 -9.59 -14.70 14.60
C LEU A 73 -11.05 -14.74 15.07
N GLY A 74 -12.02 -14.90 14.17
CA GLY A 74 -13.43 -15.03 14.50
C GLY A 74 -13.95 -13.88 15.38
N GLY A 75 -14.41 -14.20 16.59
CA GLY A 75 -14.92 -13.21 17.54
C GLY A 75 -13.84 -12.33 18.19
N ASP A 76 -12.57 -12.73 18.11
CA ASP A 76 -11.44 -12.05 18.76
C ASP A 76 -10.80 -10.97 17.86
N VAL A 77 -11.33 -10.75 16.65
CA VAL A 77 -10.85 -9.67 15.78
C VAL A 77 -11.04 -8.31 16.49
N PRO A 78 -9.99 -7.48 16.61
CA PRO A 78 -10.12 -6.17 17.22
C PRO A 78 -11.01 -5.25 16.36
N ASP A 79 -11.78 -4.39 17.02
CA ASP A 79 -12.80 -3.58 16.38
C ASP A 79 -12.26 -2.63 15.31
N TRP A 80 -11.02 -2.13 15.49
CA TRP A 80 -10.34 -1.30 14.50
C TRP A 80 -10.09 -2.04 13.17
N LEU A 81 -9.81 -3.35 13.22
CA LEU A 81 -9.56 -4.14 12.02
C LEU A 81 -10.87 -4.47 11.29
N VAL A 82 -11.95 -4.71 12.04
CA VAL A 82 -13.31 -4.82 11.48
C VAL A 82 -13.75 -3.50 10.84
N ALA A 83 -13.45 -2.37 11.48
CA ALA A 83 -13.77 -1.04 10.95
C ALA A 83 -13.06 -0.76 9.61
N ARG A 84 -11.77 -1.09 9.49
CA ARG A 84 -11.02 -0.99 8.22
C ARG A 84 -11.60 -1.89 7.14
N TRP A 85 -11.86 -3.15 7.47
CA TRP A 85 -12.50 -4.07 6.53
C TRP A 85 -13.89 -3.57 6.07
N ALA A 86 -14.64 -2.89 6.93
CA ALA A 86 -15.89 -2.26 6.56
C ALA A 86 -15.70 -1.08 5.59
N CYS A 87 -14.64 -0.27 5.74
CA CYS A 87 -14.25 0.76 4.77
C CYS A 87 -13.95 0.16 3.40
N ASP A 88 -13.16 -0.92 3.35
CA ASP A 88 -12.84 -1.62 2.10
C ASP A 88 -14.10 -2.21 1.44
N THR A 89 -15.00 -2.74 2.28
CA THR A 89 -16.30 -3.25 1.83
C THR A 89 -17.19 -2.14 1.28
N ALA A 90 -17.19 -0.96 1.91
CA ALA A 90 -17.93 0.21 1.44
C ALA A 90 -17.41 0.65 0.07
N LEU A 91 -16.09 0.70 -0.12
CA LEU A 91 -15.48 1.04 -1.41
C LEU A 91 -15.80 0.00 -2.48
N GLY A 92 -15.69 -1.30 -2.16
CA GLY A 92 -16.07 -2.39 -3.05
C GLY A 92 -17.55 -2.33 -3.47
N TRP A 93 -18.44 -1.99 -2.54
CA TRP A 93 -19.85 -1.76 -2.81
C TRP A 93 -20.09 -0.56 -3.73
N MET A 94 -19.36 0.54 -3.56
CA MET A 94 -19.42 1.70 -4.46
C MET A 94 -18.95 1.34 -5.88
N LEU A 95 -17.85 0.59 -6.01
CA LEU A 95 -17.34 0.10 -7.29
C LEU A 95 -18.34 -0.83 -7.99
N GLU A 96 -18.95 -1.77 -7.27
CA GLU A 96 -19.99 -2.67 -7.78
C GLU A 96 -21.17 -1.89 -8.38
N ARG A 97 -21.54 -0.78 -7.75
CA ARG A 97 -22.65 0.08 -8.14
C ARG A 97 -22.29 1.13 -9.19
N GLN A 98 -21.02 1.20 -9.60
CA GLN A 98 -20.50 2.26 -10.46
C GLN A 98 -20.83 3.66 -9.89
N ASP A 99 -20.62 3.83 -8.59
CA ASP A 99 -20.92 5.09 -7.90
C ASP A 99 -20.05 6.23 -8.47
N HIS A 100 -20.69 7.29 -8.96
CA HIS A 100 -20.04 8.48 -9.53
C HIS A 100 -19.01 9.17 -8.61
N ARG A 101 -19.10 8.95 -7.29
CA ARG A 101 -18.13 9.48 -6.32
C ARG A 101 -16.76 8.84 -6.48
N ILE A 102 -16.67 7.60 -6.97
CA ILE A 102 -15.39 6.95 -7.28
C ILE A 102 -14.69 7.69 -8.41
N GLU A 103 -15.42 8.09 -9.46
CA GLU A 103 -14.86 8.89 -10.54
C GLU A 103 -14.38 10.25 -10.03
N SER A 104 -15.15 10.89 -9.14
CA SER A 104 -14.75 12.16 -8.53
C SER A 104 -13.48 12.01 -7.66
N ALA A 105 -13.39 10.95 -6.87
CA ALA A 105 -12.20 10.62 -6.09
C ALA A 105 -10.99 10.25 -6.97
N ALA A 106 -11.22 9.59 -8.11
CA ALA A 106 -10.19 9.29 -9.09
C ALA A 106 -9.57 10.57 -9.67
N TRP A 107 -10.33 11.66 -9.79
CA TRP A 107 -9.78 12.94 -10.23
C TRP A 107 -8.89 13.61 -9.18
N ALA A 108 -9.22 13.47 -7.89
CA ALA A 108 -8.42 14.02 -6.79
C ALA A 108 -6.98 13.48 -6.77
N VAL A 109 -6.81 12.19 -7.09
CA VAL A 109 -5.48 11.55 -7.12
C VAL A 109 -4.65 11.93 -8.35
N VAL A 110 -5.26 12.41 -9.43
CA VAL A 110 -4.50 12.83 -10.63
C VAL A 110 -3.48 13.92 -10.27
N ALA A 111 -3.83 14.83 -9.36
CA ALA A 111 -2.96 15.91 -8.94
C ALA A 111 -1.69 15.43 -8.22
N THR A 112 -1.73 14.26 -7.59
CA THR A 112 -0.63 13.73 -6.77
C THR A 112 0.14 12.59 -7.46
N HIS A 113 -0.26 12.22 -8.67
CA HIS A 113 0.36 11.16 -9.47
C HIS A 113 1.14 11.73 -10.66
N GLU A 114 2.04 10.91 -11.20
CA GLU A 114 2.67 11.25 -12.47
C GLU A 114 1.60 11.45 -13.57
N PRO A 115 1.76 12.48 -14.42
CA PRO A 115 0.82 12.72 -15.50
C PRO A 115 0.80 11.51 -16.45
N PRO A 116 -0.37 11.15 -16.99
CA PRO A 116 -0.44 10.07 -17.96
C PRO A 116 0.42 10.39 -19.19
N PRO A 117 0.98 9.37 -19.88
CA PRO A 117 1.79 9.58 -21.06
C PRO A 117 1.08 10.48 -22.10
N PRO A 118 1.83 11.34 -22.84
CA PRO A 118 1.24 12.13 -23.90
C PRO A 118 0.48 11.26 -24.91
N GLY A 119 -0.76 11.67 -25.25
CA GLY A 119 -1.62 10.92 -26.17
C GLY A 119 -2.46 9.82 -25.53
N THR A 120 -2.39 9.62 -24.20
CA THR A 120 -3.34 8.75 -23.48
C THR A 120 -4.76 9.29 -23.68
N SER A 121 -5.69 8.42 -24.08
CA SER A 121 -7.07 8.83 -24.30
C SER A 121 -7.75 9.19 -22.97
N PRO A 122 -8.74 10.12 -22.94
CA PRO A 122 -9.49 10.41 -21.73
C PRO A 122 -10.13 9.16 -21.08
N GLU A 123 -10.57 8.20 -21.89
CA GLU A 123 -11.14 6.94 -21.39
C GLU A 123 -10.09 6.07 -20.70
N ASP A 124 -8.88 5.99 -21.26
CA ASP A 124 -7.77 5.25 -20.63
C ASP A 124 -7.27 5.94 -19.36
N ILE A 125 -7.28 7.28 -19.33
CA ILE A 125 -6.99 8.06 -18.11
C ILE A 125 -8.01 7.71 -17.03
N VAL A 126 -9.31 7.81 -17.32
CA VAL A 126 -10.37 7.48 -16.37
C VAL A 126 -10.24 6.03 -15.90
N ARG A 127 -10.03 5.08 -16.81
CA ARG A 127 -9.88 3.67 -16.45
C ARG A 127 -8.64 3.42 -15.57
N ARG A 128 -7.51 4.06 -15.90
CA ARG A 128 -6.29 4.02 -15.09
C ARG A 128 -6.57 4.56 -13.69
N PHE A 129 -7.18 5.74 -13.59
CA PHE A 129 -7.41 6.38 -12.30
C PHE A 129 -8.54 5.74 -11.49
N GLN A 130 -9.50 5.05 -12.11
CA GLN A 130 -10.45 4.20 -11.40
C GLN A 130 -9.76 3.00 -10.74
N LEU A 131 -8.76 2.42 -11.38
CA LEU A 131 -7.94 1.37 -10.76
C LEU A 131 -7.09 1.95 -9.63
N ILE A 132 -6.47 3.12 -9.81
CA ILE A 132 -5.73 3.81 -8.75
C ILE A 132 -6.64 4.15 -7.58
N ALA A 133 -7.86 4.64 -7.86
CA ALA A 133 -8.81 5.05 -6.83
C ALA A 133 -9.25 3.89 -5.94
N ALA A 134 -9.20 2.65 -6.43
CA ALA A 134 -9.47 1.47 -5.62
C ALA A 134 -8.38 1.20 -4.57
N TYR A 135 -7.20 1.80 -4.68
CA TYR A 135 -6.01 1.46 -3.88
C TYR A 135 -5.26 2.63 -3.26
N ASP A 136 -5.62 3.87 -3.62
CA ASP A 136 -4.96 5.08 -3.13
C ASP A 136 -5.70 5.67 -1.92
N ALA A 137 -4.97 5.91 -0.83
CA ALA A 137 -5.52 6.45 0.42
C ALA A 137 -6.19 7.83 0.26
N ILE A 138 -5.74 8.68 -0.66
CA ILE A 138 -6.37 9.98 -0.97
C ILE A 138 -7.71 9.74 -1.67
N ALA A 139 -7.77 8.82 -2.64
CA ALA A 139 -9.03 8.47 -3.28
C ALA A 139 -10.02 7.83 -2.29
N HIS A 140 -9.54 6.94 -1.41
CA HIS A 140 -10.37 6.36 -0.35
C HIS A 140 -10.89 7.44 0.59
N GLN A 141 -10.01 8.34 1.02
CA GLN A 141 -10.37 9.49 1.85
C GLN A 141 -11.52 10.28 1.21
N GLN A 142 -11.37 10.62 -0.07
CA GLN A 142 -12.35 11.41 -0.80
C GLN A 142 -13.66 10.66 -0.99
N ALA A 143 -13.61 9.41 -1.48
CA ALA A 143 -14.80 8.62 -1.79
C ALA A 143 -15.59 8.25 -0.53
N LEU A 144 -14.91 7.75 0.50
CA LEU A 144 -15.55 7.22 1.71
C LEU A 144 -15.98 8.32 2.68
N PHE A 145 -15.17 9.35 2.87
CA PHE A 145 -15.42 10.31 3.93
C PHE A 145 -15.95 11.63 3.39
N GLU A 146 -15.21 12.31 2.51
CA GLU A 146 -15.60 13.66 2.07
C GLU A 146 -16.84 13.65 1.17
N LEU A 147 -17.00 12.61 0.35
CA LEU A 147 -18.19 12.39 -0.49
C LEU A 147 -19.24 11.47 0.18
N GLY A 148 -19.05 11.13 1.46
CA GLY A 148 -20.04 10.42 2.28
C GLY A 148 -20.28 8.95 1.92
N GLY A 149 -19.39 8.31 1.16
CA GLY A 149 -19.54 6.91 0.76
C GLY A 149 -19.67 5.92 1.92
N LEU A 150 -18.90 6.12 2.99
CA LEU A 150 -18.97 5.31 4.21
C LEU A 150 -20.30 5.53 4.94
N ALA A 151 -20.75 6.77 5.10
CA ALA A 151 -22.02 7.06 5.76
C ALA A 151 -23.19 6.36 5.05
N ASP A 152 -23.26 6.47 3.71
CA ASP A 152 -24.27 5.77 2.90
C ASP A 152 -24.19 4.25 3.05
N PHE A 153 -22.98 3.68 3.05
CA PHE A 153 -22.81 2.25 3.26
C PHE A 153 -23.35 1.81 4.62
N LEU A 154 -23.04 2.56 5.68
CA LEU A 154 -23.50 2.27 7.05
C LEU A 154 -25.02 2.40 7.22
N ASP A 155 -25.67 3.23 6.43
CA ASP A 155 -27.11 3.47 6.50
C ASP A 155 -27.91 2.53 5.59
N VAL A 156 -27.37 2.17 4.42
CA VAL A 156 -28.10 1.43 3.39
C VAL A 156 -27.70 -0.04 3.33
N ARG A 157 -26.43 -0.36 3.60
CA ARG A 157 -25.87 -1.67 3.26
C ARG A 157 -25.35 -2.49 4.44
N ALA A 158 -24.71 -1.86 5.42
CA ALA A 158 -24.15 -2.54 6.58
C ALA A 158 -25.27 -3.17 7.42
N GLU A 159 -25.09 -4.44 7.79
CA GLU A 159 -26.04 -5.17 8.64
C GLU A 159 -25.60 -5.12 10.11
N PRO A 160 -26.53 -5.28 11.08
CA PRO A 160 -26.25 -5.13 12.50
C PRO A 160 -25.03 -5.92 13.03
N PRO A 161 -24.79 -7.18 12.63
CA PRO A 161 -23.64 -7.94 13.16
C PRO A 161 -22.27 -7.33 12.81
N LEU A 162 -22.14 -6.62 11.67
CA LEU A 162 -20.93 -5.88 11.35
C LEU A 162 -20.74 -4.70 12.31
N LEU A 163 -21.82 -3.93 12.54
CA LEU A 163 -21.80 -2.73 13.38
C LEU A 163 -21.58 -3.06 14.87
N GLU A 164 -22.08 -4.19 15.35
CA GLU A 164 -21.85 -4.68 16.72
C GLU A 164 -20.36 -4.96 16.97
N ARG A 165 -19.63 -5.43 15.95
CA ARG A 165 -18.19 -5.71 16.02
C ARG A 165 -17.30 -4.47 15.86
N ALA A 166 -17.84 -3.39 15.28
CA ALA A 166 -17.16 -2.11 15.10
C ALA A 166 -18.03 -0.95 15.60
N PRO A 167 -18.32 -0.87 16.92
CA PRO A 167 -19.35 0.02 17.46
C PRO A 167 -19.06 1.51 17.26
N ARG A 168 -17.79 1.88 17.06
CA ARG A 168 -17.34 3.26 16.81
C ARG A 168 -17.28 3.64 15.33
N LEU A 169 -17.57 2.73 14.41
CA LEU A 169 -17.39 2.93 12.96
C LEU A 169 -18.22 4.11 12.42
N ARG A 170 -19.41 4.37 12.94
CA ARG A 170 -20.20 5.55 12.54
C ARG A 170 -19.47 6.87 12.80
N GLU A 171 -18.66 6.94 13.85
CA GLU A 171 -17.89 8.14 14.16
C GLU A 171 -16.77 8.38 13.16
N TRP A 172 -16.25 7.34 12.49
CA TRP A 172 -15.21 7.47 11.48
C TRP A 172 -15.68 8.32 10.30
N SER A 173 -16.95 8.15 9.90
CA SER A 173 -17.57 8.85 8.77
C SER A 173 -17.62 10.38 8.94
N VAL A 174 -17.58 10.89 10.18
CA VAL A 174 -17.67 12.31 10.49
C VAL A 174 -16.36 12.93 11.00
N ARG A 175 -15.29 12.14 11.13
CA ARG A 175 -13.96 12.71 11.39
C ARG A 175 -13.52 13.57 10.20
N ARG A 176 -12.44 14.32 10.37
CA ARG A 176 -11.83 15.08 9.28
C ARG A 176 -10.39 14.65 9.11
N TRP A 177 -9.83 14.96 7.95
CA TRP A 177 -8.38 14.94 7.80
C TRP A 177 -7.75 16.01 8.69
N SER A 178 -6.61 15.71 9.29
CA SER A 178 -5.82 16.67 10.06
C SER A 178 -4.34 16.58 9.69
N VAL A 179 -3.65 17.69 9.86
CA VAL A 179 -2.18 17.73 9.95
C VAL A 179 -1.81 17.47 11.40
N LEU A 180 -0.93 16.50 11.61
CA LEU A 180 -0.60 15.93 12.90
C LEU A 180 0.91 16.00 13.11
N GLU A 181 1.31 16.32 14.33
CA GLU A 181 2.68 16.30 14.79
C GLU A 181 2.93 15.05 15.63
N GLN A 182 4.08 14.41 15.43
CA GLN A 182 4.51 13.29 16.26
C GLN A 182 5.08 13.83 17.57
N VAL A 183 4.42 13.52 18.69
CA VAL A 183 4.84 14.00 20.01
C VAL A 183 5.73 12.98 20.71
N ASP A 184 5.35 11.71 20.64
CA ASP A 184 6.04 10.62 21.34
C ASP A 184 5.71 9.28 20.69
N LEU A 185 6.63 8.31 20.78
CA LEU A 185 6.42 6.94 20.34
C LEU A 185 6.88 5.99 21.44
N ARG A 186 5.93 5.23 22.00
CA ARG A 186 6.19 4.25 23.06
C ARG A 186 5.56 2.91 22.67
N ASN A 187 6.41 1.92 22.41
CA ASN A 187 5.97 0.60 21.96
C ASN A 187 5.06 0.70 20.74
N ASP A 188 3.82 0.22 20.87
CA ASP A 188 2.74 0.20 19.87
C ASP A 188 1.83 1.44 19.95
N VAL A 189 2.20 2.48 20.70
CA VAL A 189 1.42 3.72 20.83
C VAL A 189 2.22 4.90 20.29
N LEU A 190 1.69 5.51 19.23
CA LEU A 190 2.15 6.78 18.68
C LEU A 190 1.25 7.90 19.22
N ARG A 191 1.83 8.79 20.02
CA ARG A 191 1.14 10.00 20.45
C ARG A 191 1.29 11.07 19.37
N VAL A 192 0.16 11.54 18.85
CA VAL A 192 0.11 12.63 17.88
C VAL A 192 -0.67 13.81 18.40
N ARG A 193 -0.32 15.01 17.94
CA ARG A 193 -1.04 16.25 18.22
C ARG A 193 -1.59 16.83 16.93
N ASP A 194 -2.88 17.11 16.87
CA ASP A 194 -3.48 17.84 15.75
C ASP A 194 -3.04 19.30 15.79
N VAL A 195 -2.41 19.74 14.70
CA VAL A 195 -1.82 21.06 14.57
C VAL A 195 -2.89 22.16 14.49
N VAL A 196 -4.09 21.82 14.02
CA VAL A 196 -5.22 22.75 13.91
C VAL A 196 -5.91 22.93 15.26
N THR A 197 -6.26 21.83 15.91
CA THR A 197 -7.10 21.84 17.13
C THR A 197 -6.29 21.88 18.42
N GLY A 198 -5.04 21.43 18.38
CA GLY A 198 -4.19 21.20 19.56
C GLY A 198 -4.51 19.91 20.31
N ASP A 199 -5.53 19.15 19.88
CA ASP A 199 -5.94 17.90 20.51
C ASP A 199 -4.83 16.85 20.38
N THR A 200 -4.65 16.04 21.43
CA THR A 200 -3.66 14.97 21.46
C THR A 200 -4.36 13.61 21.43
N TYR A 201 -3.82 12.69 20.65
CA TYR A 201 -4.36 11.35 20.44
C TYR A 201 -3.27 10.31 20.69
N ASP A 202 -3.59 9.30 21.50
CA ASP A 202 -2.77 8.09 21.63
C ASP A 202 -3.28 7.09 20.59
N VAL A 203 -2.50 6.89 19.52
CA VAL A 203 -2.91 6.15 18.32
C VAL A 203 -2.16 4.83 18.25
N LEU A 204 -2.85 3.75 17.89
CA LEU A 204 -2.22 2.46 17.63
C LEU A 204 -1.19 2.61 16.51
N HIS A 205 0.09 2.39 16.82
CA HIS A 205 1.21 2.49 15.89
C HIS A 205 1.29 1.23 15.03
N LEU A 206 0.53 1.22 13.95
CA LEU A 206 0.58 0.17 12.94
C LEU A 206 1.71 0.40 11.92
N GLY A 207 2.79 1.10 12.30
CA GLY A 207 3.84 1.53 11.38
C GLY A 207 3.62 2.92 10.76
N ALA A 208 2.71 3.72 11.32
CA ALA A 208 2.42 5.09 10.90
C ALA A 208 3.67 6.01 10.91
N ALA A 209 4.60 5.78 11.83
CA ALA A 209 5.87 6.51 11.94
C ALA A 209 7.07 5.82 11.26
N ASN A 210 6.87 4.66 10.60
CA ASN A 210 8.00 3.92 10.03
C ASN A 210 8.62 4.69 8.85
N GLY A 211 9.91 5.01 8.96
CA GLY A 211 10.64 5.79 7.98
C GLY A 211 10.27 7.29 7.96
N VAL A 212 9.65 7.79 9.03
CA VAL A 212 9.25 9.20 9.15
C VAL A 212 9.99 9.80 10.35
N GLY A 213 10.81 10.83 10.11
CA GLY A 213 11.52 11.54 11.18
C GLY A 213 10.57 12.17 12.20
N ARG A 214 11.03 12.36 13.45
CA ARG A 214 10.21 12.93 14.53
C ARG A 214 9.68 14.33 14.21
N ASP A 215 10.47 15.12 13.50
CA ASP A 215 10.12 16.50 13.12
C ASP A 215 9.25 16.57 11.85
N VAL A 216 8.92 15.42 11.25
CA VAL A 216 8.09 15.36 10.05
C VAL A 216 6.62 15.30 10.46
N LEU A 217 5.82 16.18 9.84
CA LEU A 217 4.39 16.25 10.05
C LEU A 217 3.67 15.17 9.22
N LEU A 218 2.54 14.74 9.74
CA LEU A 218 1.72 13.67 9.18
C LEU A 218 0.39 14.25 8.72
N LEU A 219 -0.02 13.96 7.49
CA LEU A 219 -1.37 14.18 7.01
C LEU A 219 -2.15 12.86 7.14
N GLY A 220 -3.10 12.78 8.06
CA GLY A 220 -3.84 11.55 8.34
C GLY A 220 -5.20 11.77 9.01
N ARG A 221 -6.12 10.83 8.83
CA ARG A 221 -7.41 10.80 9.53
C ARG A 221 -7.30 9.89 10.74
N VAL A 222 -7.50 10.44 11.94
CA VAL A 222 -7.51 9.68 13.20
C VAL A 222 -8.95 9.44 13.64
N ALA A 223 -9.28 8.18 13.95
CA ALA A 223 -10.62 7.74 14.27
C ALA A 223 -10.66 6.89 15.56
N PRO A 224 -11.75 6.98 16.33
CA PRO A 224 -11.84 6.32 17.63
C PRO A 224 -12.16 4.84 17.49
N VAL A 225 -11.63 4.04 18.42
CA VAL A 225 -11.82 2.58 18.52
C VAL A 225 -12.00 2.20 19.98
N VAL A 226 -12.57 1.02 20.24
CA VAL A 226 -12.72 0.45 21.58
C VAL A 226 -11.42 -0.16 22.06
N ALA A 227 -10.67 -0.82 21.16
CA ALA A 227 -9.37 -1.37 21.50
C ALA A 227 -8.40 -0.29 22.00
N HIS A 228 -7.55 -0.63 22.98
CA HIS A 228 -6.45 0.25 23.41
C HIS A 228 -5.50 0.52 22.21
N PRO A 229 -5.00 1.76 22.02
CA PRO A 229 -5.07 2.95 22.89
C PRO A 229 -6.33 3.83 22.74
N GLY A 230 -7.33 3.42 21.96
CA GLY A 230 -8.60 4.13 21.78
C GLY A 230 -8.67 4.94 20.49
N TRP A 231 -7.56 5.06 19.76
CA TRP A 231 -7.50 5.71 18.44
C TRP A 231 -6.67 4.90 17.46
N VAL A 232 -7.02 4.99 16.19
CA VAL A 232 -6.28 4.43 15.07
C VAL A 232 -6.25 5.45 13.93
N PHE A 233 -5.20 5.42 13.12
CA PHE A 233 -5.26 6.03 11.80
C PHE A 233 -6.24 5.24 10.91
N VAL A 234 -7.05 5.89 10.08
CA VAL A 234 -7.92 5.16 9.14
C VAL A 234 -7.08 4.50 8.04
N HIS A 235 -6.24 5.31 7.40
CA HIS A 235 -5.26 4.94 6.37
C HIS A 235 -3.85 5.29 6.85
N ARG A 236 -2.81 4.78 6.19
CA ARG A 236 -1.43 5.15 6.52
C ARG A 236 -1.28 6.67 6.36
N PRO A 237 -0.83 7.40 7.39
CA PRO A 237 -0.64 8.83 7.26
C PRO A 237 0.50 9.13 6.28
N MET A 238 0.35 10.22 5.54
CA MET A 238 1.36 10.70 4.60
C MET A 238 2.30 11.68 5.29
N ALA A 239 3.59 11.49 5.13
CA ALA A 239 4.59 12.47 5.54
C ALA A 239 4.45 13.74 4.68
N VAL A 240 4.43 14.91 5.31
CA VAL A 240 4.38 16.22 4.66
C VAL A 240 5.46 17.12 5.23
N ASP A 241 6.11 17.90 4.36
CA ASP A 241 7.10 18.89 4.78
C ASP A 241 6.44 20.08 5.50
N PRO A 242 7.20 20.88 6.28
CA PRO A 242 6.65 22.01 7.03
C PRO A 242 5.97 23.10 6.18
N GLU A 243 6.32 23.27 4.91
CA GLU A 243 5.65 24.23 4.02
C GLU A 243 4.29 23.72 3.57
N THR A 244 4.23 22.47 3.09
CA THR A 244 2.97 21.82 2.72
C THR A 244 2.03 21.77 3.91
N ALA A 245 2.53 21.37 5.08
CA ALA A 245 1.75 21.30 6.30
C ALA A 245 1.11 22.65 6.68
N ARG A 246 1.86 23.76 6.61
CA ARG A 246 1.32 25.11 6.88
C ARG A 246 0.24 25.52 5.89
N ARG A 247 0.36 25.14 4.62
CA ARG A 247 -0.68 25.38 3.61
C ARG A 247 -1.92 24.55 3.91
N LEU A 248 -1.76 23.24 4.16
CA LEU A 248 -2.86 22.34 4.51
C LEU A 248 -3.60 22.75 5.78
N VAL A 249 -2.89 23.17 6.84
CA VAL A 249 -3.52 23.68 8.08
C VAL A 249 -4.47 24.84 7.79
N ARG A 250 -4.08 25.79 6.93
CA ARG A 250 -4.94 26.92 6.55
C ARG A 250 -6.19 26.46 5.78
N LEU A 251 -6.03 25.51 4.85
CA LEU A 251 -7.12 24.97 4.05
C LEU A 251 -8.12 24.17 4.91
N LEU A 252 -7.61 23.33 5.81
CA LEU A 252 -8.42 22.47 6.69
C LEU A 252 -9.13 23.23 7.82
N GLN A 253 -8.69 24.44 8.14
CA GLN A 253 -9.34 25.34 9.11
C GLN A 253 -10.61 26.01 8.57
N CYS A 254 -10.83 25.99 7.25
CA CYS A 254 -12.03 26.56 6.64
C CYS A 254 -13.29 25.81 7.09
N GLU A 255 -14.39 26.55 7.31
CA GLU A 255 -15.69 25.96 7.66
C GLU A 255 -16.14 24.95 6.60
N LYS A 256 -15.92 25.31 5.33
CA LYS A 256 -16.04 24.46 4.16
C LYS A 256 -14.65 24.28 3.56
N VAL A 257 -14.11 23.07 3.68
CA VAL A 257 -12.84 22.69 3.06
C VAL A 257 -13.05 22.64 1.55
N ASP A 258 -12.17 23.30 0.81
CA ASP A 258 -12.08 23.17 -0.64
C ASP A 258 -11.09 22.05 -0.96
N GLU A 259 -11.62 20.87 -1.24
CA GLU A 259 -10.81 19.67 -1.48
C GLU A 259 -9.91 19.85 -2.72
N ASP A 260 -10.34 20.61 -3.73
CA ASP A 260 -9.53 20.87 -4.92
C ASP A 260 -8.27 21.66 -4.55
N GLU A 261 -8.37 22.61 -3.62
CA GLU A 261 -7.21 23.34 -3.10
C GLU A 261 -6.29 22.45 -2.23
N VAL A 262 -6.87 21.50 -1.48
CA VAL A 262 -6.09 20.52 -0.70
C VAL A 262 -5.28 19.61 -1.63
N PHE A 263 -5.91 19.06 -2.66
CA PHE A 263 -5.23 18.20 -3.64
C PHE A 263 -4.23 18.98 -4.48
N ALA A 264 -4.53 20.22 -4.88
CA ALA A 264 -3.58 21.09 -5.55
C ALA A 264 -2.36 21.39 -4.67
N CYS A 265 -2.56 21.63 -3.38
CA CYS A 265 -1.45 21.82 -2.44
C CYS A 265 -0.52 20.60 -2.35
N MET A 266 -1.07 19.39 -2.36
CA MET A 266 -0.27 18.16 -2.39
C MET A 266 0.40 17.94 -3.74
N GLY A 267 -0.30 18.23 -4.85
CA GLY A 267 0.26 18.14 -6.20
C GLY A 267 1.43 19.09 -6.44
N ASP A 268 1.35 20.33 -5.92
CA ASP A 268 2.47 21.27 -5.90
C ASP A 268 3.67 20.67 -5.15
N ALA A 269 3.44 20.06 -3.98
CA ALA A 269 4.51 19.46 -3.18
C ALA A 269 5.16 18.25 -3.89
N VAL A 270 4.38 17.44 -4.60
CA VAL A 270 4.90 16.36 -5.45
C VAL A 270 5.72 16.93 -6.61
N THR A 271 5.21 17.96 -7.29
CA THR A 271 5.87 18.61 -8.43
C THR A 271 7.21 19.24 -8.01
N ASP A 272 7.26 19.82 -6.82
CA ASP A 272 8.47 20.42 -6.25
C ASP A 272 9.45 19.39 -5.66
N GLY A 273 9.10 18.10 -5.65
CA GLY A 273 9.91 17.04 -5.04
C GLY A 273 9.95 17.07 -3.50
N ARG A 274 9.04 17.81 -2.86
CA ARG A 274 8.89 17.90 -1.39
C ARG A 274 8.04 16.76 -0.82
N MET A 275 7.25 16.10 -1.67
CA MET A 275 6.53 14.86 -1.38
C MET A 275 6.82 13.82 -2.47
N PRO A 276 6.83 12.51 -2.16
CA PRO A 276 6.94 11.49 -3.19
C PRO A 276 5.68 11.45 -4.07
N PRO A 277 5.78 11.07 -5.35
CA PRO A 277 4.62 10.85 -6.20
C PRO A 277 3.76 9.71 -5.64
N ALA A 278 2.46 9.80 -5.90
CA ALA A 278 1.45 8.85 -5.40
C ALA A 278 1.58 8.59 -3.88
N PRO A 279 1.58 9.63 -3.03
CA PRO A 279 1.90 9.47 -1.61
C PRO A 279 0.87 8.61 -0.85
N GLY A 280 -0.34 8.45 -1.40
CA GLY A 280 -1.39 7.55 -0.92
C GLY A 280 -1.29 6.10 -1.40
N MET A 281 -0.42 5.80 -2.37
CA MET A 281 -0.14 4.44 -2.86
C MET A 281 1.14 3.92 -2.19
N ARG A 282 1.04 3.41 -0.96
CA ARG A 282 2.15 2.74 -0.27
C ARG A 282 1.84 1.27 0.01
N LEU A 283 2.84 0.51 0.46
CA LEU A 283 2.79 -0.92 0.79
C LEU A 283 1.46 -1.38 1.38
N ARG A 284 0.84 -2.37 0.72
CA ARG A 284 -0.24 -3.14 1.32
C ARG A 284 0.33 -4.07 2.37
N THR A 285 -0.22 -3.95 3.56
CA THR A 285 -0.03 -4.94 4.60
C THR A 285 -1.41 -5.35 5.05
N TRP A 286 -1.57 -6.56 5.57
CA TRP A 286 -2.78 -6.96 6.30
C TRP A 286 -3.21 -5.99 7.42
N LEU A 287 -2.34 -5.06 7.82
CA LEU A 287 -2.68 -3.94 8.68
C LEU A 287 -3.28 -2.78 7.89
N TRP A 288 -2.74 -2.38 6.73
CA TRP A 288 -3.15 -1.21 5.95
C TRP A 288 -3.75 -1.56 4.58
N SER A 289 -4.94 -1.02 4.29
CA SER A 289 -5.65 -1.21 3.01
C SER A 289 -5.09 -0.42 1.82
N ASP A 290 -4.01 0.33 2.02
CA ASP A 290 -3.39 1.17 0.99
C ASP A 290 -2.40 0.31 0.18
N THR A 291 -2.39 0.36 -1.17
CA THR A 291 -1.63 -0.61 -1.99
C THR A 291 -0.57 0.01 -2.90
N LEU A 292 0.48 -0.79 -3.19
CA LEU A 292 1.32 -0.72 -4.39
C LEU A 292 0.56 -1.33 -5.59
N LEU A 293 0.32 -0.56 -6.64
CA LEU A 293 0.32 -1.12 -7.99
C LEU A 293 1.75 -0.97 -8.53
N ASP A 294 2.30 -2.05 -9.08
CA ASP A 294 3.54 -1.98 -9.85
C ASP A 294 3.34 -0.96 -10.99
N PRO A 295 4.17 0.09 -11.12
CA PRO A 295 4.19 0.92 -12.32
C PRO A 295 4.39 0.09 -13.60
N GLY A 296 5.07 -1.06 -13.49
CA GLY A 296 5.25 -2.08 -14.52
C GLY A 296 4.00 -2.92 -14.85
N ASP A 297 3.03 -3.06 -13.94
CA ASP A 297 1.77 -3.76 -14.23
C ASP A 297 0.87 -2.98 -15.19
N TYR A 298 1.08 -1.66 -15.31
CA TYR A 298 0.47 -0.87 -16.41
C TYR A 298 1.00 -1.28 -17.78
N ALA A 299 2.27 -1.69 -17.88
CA ALA A 299 2.85 -2.16 -19.13
C ALA A 299 2.30 -3.56 -19.51
N ALA A 300 2.04 -4.41 -18.52
CA ALA A 300 1.46 -5.74 -18.71
C ALA A 300 -0.06 -5.71 -19.05
N ALA A 301 -0.79 -4.68 -18.61
CA ALA A 301 -2.21 -4.47 -18.91
C ALA A 301 -2.51 -3.95 -20.33
N GLY A 302 -1.46 -3.69 -21.13
CA GLY A 302 -1.57 -3.51 -22.57
C GLY A 302 -1.59 -2.06 -23.04
N MET A 303 -0.42 -1.41 -23.03
CA MET A 303 -0.05 -0.39 -24.02
C MET A 303 1.46 -0.48 -24.29
N VAL A 304 1.81 -1.04 -25.44
CA VAL A 304 3.17 -1.10 -25.98
C VAL A 304 3.27 -0.12 -27.14
N ASP A 305 3.83 1.07 -26.89
CA ASP A 305 4.92 1.68 -27.67
C ASP A 305 5.14 3.16 -27.28
N GLY A 306 6.33 3.48 -26.77
CA GLY A 306 7.00 4.69 -27.26
C GLY A 306 7.48 5.78 -26.28
N ARG A 307 8.33 5.42 -25.31
CA ARG A 307 9.44 6.21 -24.71
C ARG A 307 9.13 7.29 -23.65
N VAL A 308 9.73 7.07 -22.47
CA VAL A 308 10.04 8.08 -21.45
C VAL A 308 11.54 7.97 -21.08
N THR A 309 12.15 9.10 -20.77
CA THR A 309 13.57 9.34 -20.46
C THR A 309 14.11 8.51 -19.29
N THR A 310 15.37 8.09 -19.38
CA THR A 310 16.02 7.15 -18.46
C THR A 310 16.37 7.76 -17.09
N VAL A 311 16.27 6.94 -16.05
CA VAL A 311 16.66 7.22 -14.64
C VAL A 311 18.04 7.89 -14.52
N ASP A 312 18.97 7.56 -15.41
CA ASP A 312 20.33 8.14 -15.47
C ASP A 312 20.38 9.66 -15.68
N ASP A 313 19.33 10.28 -16.25
CA ASP A 313 19.26 11.73 -16.42
C ASP A 313 18.70 12.45 -15.19
N GLN A 314 17.96 11.75 -14.33
CA GLN A 314 17.49 12.27 -13.04
C GLN A 314 18.59 12.18 -11.97
N VAL A 315 19.35 11.08 -11.97
CA VAL A 315 20.52 10.89 -11.08
C VAL A 315 21.58 11.97 -11.34
N ARG A 316 21.91 12.26 -12.62
CA ARG A 316 22.87 13.32 -12.97
C ARG A 316 22.41 14.74 -12.60
N ARG A 317 21.11 14.98 -12.47
CA ARG A 317 20.57 16.27 -12.00
C ARG A 317 20.64 16.42 -10.49
N LEU A 318 20.45 15.32 -9.75
CA LEU A 318 20.59 15.27 -8.29
C LEU A 318 22.06 15.39 -7.86
N GLU A 319 22.98 14.71 -8.53
CA GLU A 319 24.43 14.80 -8.29
C GLU A 319 24.99 16.20 -8.58
N ALA A 320 24.38 16.95 -9.51
CA ALA A 320 24.79 18.31 -9.85
C ALA A 320 24.22 19.40 -8.91
N ALA A 321 23.30 19.06 -8.01
CA ALA A 321 22.50 20.04 -7.24
C ALA A 321 22.82 20.11 -5.74
N LEU A 322 23.72 19.28 -5.21
CA LEU A 322 24.03 19.24 -3.77
C LEU A 322 25.38 19.92 -3.46
N PRO A 323 25.40 21.09 -2.78
CA PRO A 323 26.60 21.57 -2.11
C PRO A 323 26.77 20.89 -0.74
N GLU A 324 28.04 20.70 -0.35
CA GLU A 324 28.47 20.14 0.94
C GLU A 324 27.75 20.82 2.12
N LEU A 325 26.93 20.06 2.84
CA LEU A 325 26.23 20.50 4.05
C LEU A 325 26.81 19.74 5.25
N GLU A 326 27.73 20.39 5.94
CA GLU A 326 28.15 20.00 7.29
C GLU A 326 26.99 20.32 8.26
N CYS A 327 26.48 19.29 8.94
CA CYS A 327 25.56 19.45 10.06
C CYS A 327 26.26 18.97 11.33
N ASP A 328 26.68 19.94 12.14
CA ASP A 328 27.18 19.71 13.49
C ASP A 328 26.01 19.67 14.50
N ASP A 329 26.19 18.79 15.49
CA ASP A 329 25.53 18.64 16.80
C ASP A 329 24.15 17.93 16.87
N GLU A 330 24.21 16.59 16.95
CA GLU A 330 23.14 15.71 17.47
C GLU A 330 23.11 15.70 19.03
N PRO A 331 21.90 15.63 19.65
CA PRO A 331 21.74 15.45 21.09
C PRO A 331 21.99 13.98 21.51
N PRO A 332 22.25 13.70 22.80
CA PRO A 332 22.82 12.43 23.25
C PRO A 332 21.84 11.25 23.11
N HIS A 333 22.28 10.23 22.37
CA HIS A 333 21.58 9.00 22.00
C HIS A 333 20.97 8.25 23.20
N GLY A 334 19.72 7.82 23.03
CA GLY A 334 19.26 6.55 23.59
C GLY A 334 19.65 5.44 22.60
N ASP A 335 20.20 4.34 23.13
CA ASP A 335 20.93 3.28 22.40
C ASP A 335 20.36 2.96 21.00
N GLU A 336 21.03 3.45 19.96
CA GLU A 336 20.78 3.05 18.58
C GLU A 336 21.04 1.54 18.38
N PRO A 337 20.33 0.86 17.45
CA PRO A 337 20.63 -0.54 17.15
C PRO A 337 22.10 -0.71 16.74
N GLY A 338 22.84 -1.60 17.41
CA GLY A 338 24.27 -1.76 17.13
C GLY A 338 24.60 -2.09 15.66
N ARG A 339 23.68 -2.75 14.95
CA ARG A 339 23.82 -3.02 13.50
C ARG A 339 23.71 -1.76 12.64
N LEU A 340 22.89 -0.78 13.04
CA LEU A 340 22.79 0.51 12.36
C LEU A 340 24.10 1.28 12.50
N VAL A 341 24.63 1.32 13.74
CA VAL A 341 25.95 1.93 14.03
C VAL A 341 27.04 1.26 13.21
N GLU A 342 27.06 -0.08 13.15
CA GLU A 342 28.03 -0.83 12.35
C GLU A 342 27.95 -0.48 10.86
N LEU A 343 26.75 -0.45 10.27
CA LEU A 343 26.59 -0.09 8.86
C LEU A 343 27.03 1.36 8.60
N ARG A 344 26.73 2.28 9.52
CA ARG A 344 27.19 3.67 9.45
C ARG A 344 28.71 3.79 9.52
N GLU A 345 29.37 3.01 10.39
CA GLU A 345 30.83 2.91 10.48
C GLU A 345 31.48 2.39 9.19
N HIS A 346 30.72 1.64 8.37
CA HIS A 346 31.14 1.20 7.04
C HIS A 346 30.79 2.21 5.92
N GLY A 347 30.31 3.41 6.27
CA GLY A 347 29.99 4.47 5.32
C GLY A 347 28.63 4.30 4.63
N VAL A 348 27.75 3.43 5.16
CA VAL A 348 26.38 3.28 4.65
C VAL A 348 25.51 4.40 5.22
N ALA A 349 24.82 5.14 4.34
CA ALA A 349 23.88 6.17 4.76
C ALA A 349 22.71 5.60 5.58
N ASP A 350 22.17 6.36 6.52
CA ASP A 350 21.18 5.88 7.50
C ASP A 350 19.89 5.31 6.90
N ASP A 351 19.41 5.91 5.82
CA ASP A 351 18.25 5.43 5.05
C ASP A 351 18.56 4.09 4.35
N VAL A 352 19.76 3.97 3.77
CA VAL A 352 20.25 2.73 3.17
C VAL A 352 20.43 1.64 4.23
N ALA A 353 21.04 1.97 5.37
CA ALA A 353 21.31 1.04 6.47
C ALA A 353 20.00 0.48 7.06
N THR A 354 18.98 1.33 7.23
CA THR A 354 17.64 0.91 7.66
C THR A 354 17.00 -0.05 6.66
N GLY A 355 17.15 0.22 5.36
CA GLY A 355 16.69 -0.65 4.28
C GLY A 355 17.37 -2.01 4.27
N VAL A 356 18.70 -2.03 4.45
CA VAL A 356 19.52 -3.25 4.57
C VAL A 356 19.07 -4.07 5.78
N MET A 357 18.90 -3.45 6.95
CA MET A 357 18.43 -4.13 8.16
C MET A 357 17.02 -4.73 7.99
N THR A 358 16.14 -4.07 7.23
CA THR A 358 14.81 -4.63 6.91
C THR A 358 14.93 -5.89 6.07
N CYS A 359 15.89 -5.95 5.14
CA CYS A 359 16.18 -7.14 4.36
C CYS A 359 16.83 -8.25 5.22
N GLU A 360 17.73 -7.90 6.15
CA GLU A 360 18.30 -8.85 7.11
C GLU A 360 17.22 -9.47 8.02
N ALA A 361 16.21 -8.70 8.41
CA ALA A 361 15.06 -9.22 9.14
C ALA A 361 14.33 -10.29 8.34
N ALA A 362 14.11 -10.10 7.02
CA ALA A 362 13.49 -11.13 6.17
C ALA A 362 14.31 -12.44 6.15
N LEU A 363 15.64 -12.36 6.14
CA LEU A 363 16.50 -13.55 6.25
C LEU A 363 16.41 -14.23 7.61
N LEU A 364 16.26 -13.47 8.69
CA LEU A 364 16.01 -14.02 10.02
C LEU A 364 14.68 -14.78 10.04
N PHE A 365 13.62 -14.21 9.49
CA PHE A 365 12.32 -14.88 9.36
C PHE A 365 12.42 -16.14 8.49
N ALA A 366 13.15 -16.09 7.38
CA ALA A 366 13.37 -17.27 6.54
C ALA A 366 14.03 -18.39 7.35
N ARG A 367 15.08 -18.06 8.11
CA ARG A 367 15.82 -19.01 8.95
C ARG A 367 14.95 -19.63 10.03
N LEU A 368 14.07 -18.85 10.65
CA LEU A 368 13.13 -19.36 11.66
C LEU A 368 12.10 -20.30 11.05
N ASN A 369 11.68 -20.06 9.80
CA ASN A 369 10.69 -20.89 9.09
C ASN A 369 11.29 -22.17 8.47
N SER A 370 12.60 -22.24 8.20
CA SER A 370 13.27 -23.44 7.68
C SER A 370 13.16 -24.67 8.60
N GLY A 371 12.67 -24.51 9.84
CA GLY A 371 12.39 -25.57 10.80
C GLY A 371 11.02 -26.29 10.64
N GLY A 372 10.23 -25.96 9.62
CA GLY A 372 8.95 -26.62 9.35
C GLY A 372 7.76 -26.11 10.20
N HIS A 373 7.88 -24.93 10.80
CA HIS A 373 6.74 -24.17 11.28
C HIS A 373 6.51 -23.05 10.26
N VAL A 374 5.43 -23.18 9.49
CA VAL A 374 4.99 -22.16 8.53
C VAL A 374 4.14 -21.17 9.31
N ASP A 375 4.80 -20.16 9.88
CA ASP A 375 4.09 -19.01 10.43
C ASP A 375 4.25 -17.87 9.42
N GLY A 376 3.15 -17.19 9.06
CA GLY A 376 3.06 -16.24 7.93
C GLY A 376 3.95 -14.98 8.04
N GLY A 377 4.89 -14.96 8.98
CA GLY A 377 5.84 -13.88 9.20
C GLY A 377 6.89 -13.75 8.10
N LEU A 378 7.24 -14.83 7.39
CA LEU A 378 8.19 -14.74 6.27
C LEU A 378 7.60 -13.93 5.11
N GLU A 379 6.34 -14.18 4.74
CA GLU A 379 5.66 -13.48 3.65
C GLU A 379 5.59 -11.97 3.94
N VAL A 380 5.25 -11.59 5.17
CA VAL A 380 5.21 -10.18 5.61
C VAL A 380 6.60 -9.55 5.59
N ALA A 381 7.62 -10.23 6.11
CA ALA A 381 8.98 -9.73 6.12
C ALA A 381 9.57 -9.61 4.71
N ALA A 382 9.26 -10.57 3.82
CA ALA A 382 9.66 -10.55 2.42
C ALA A 382 9.07 -9.34 1.68
N VAL A 383 7.78 -9.05 1.89
CA VAL A 383 7.13 -7.86 1.28
C VAL A 383 7.76 -6.56 1.76
N ASN A 384 8.09 -6.46 3.05
CA ASN A 384 8.80 -5.30 3.60
C ASN A 384 10.23 -5.17 3.03
N ALA A 385 10.94 -6.29 2.84
CA ALA A 385 12.23 -6.28 2.15
C ALA A 385 12.06 -5.79 0.70
N ALA A 386 11.07 -6.30 -0.03
CA ALA A 386 10.77 -5.91 -1.41
C ALA A 386 10.54 -4.40 -1.57
N SER A 387 9.84 -3.75 -0.63
CA SER A 387 9.70 -2.28 -0.70
C SER A 387 11.01 -1.52 -0.64
N ASN A 388 11.96 -2.00 0.16
CA ASN A 388 13.25 -1.33 0.31
C ASN A 388 14.14 -1.59 -0.92
N LEU A 389 14.02 -2.76 -1.53
CA LEU A 389 14.77 -3.16 -2.73
C LEU A 389 14.37 -2.39 -4.01
N TRP A 390 13.36 -1.51 -3.96
CA TRP A 390 13.09 -0.55 -5.03
C TRP A 390 14.18 0.52 -5.16
N HIS A 391 14.91 0.80 -4.09
CA HIS A 391 15.96 1.82 -4.09
C HIS A 391 17.30 1.19 -4.47
N PRO A 392 17.92 1.55 -5.61
CA PRO A 392 19.20 0.97 -6.03
C PRO A 392 20.31 1.02 -4.96
N PRO A 393 20.47 2.11 -4.17
CA PRO A 393 21.45 2.12 -3.08
C PRO A 393 21.24 1.02 -2.03
N ILE A 394 19.98 0.67 -1.73
CA ILE A 394 19.66 -0.44 -0.82
C ILE A 394 19.97 -1.78 -1.47
N VAL A 395 19.71 -1.96 -2.77
CA VAL A 395 20.08 -3.19 -3.50
C VAL A 395 21.59 -3.44 -3.41
N ASP A 396 22.39 -2.39 -3.60
CA ASP A 396 23.84 -2.48 -3.51
C ASP A 396 24.29 -2.74 -2.06
N GLY A 397 23.70 -2.04 -1.08
CA GLY A 397 23.94 -2.28 0.34
C GLY A 397 23.58 -3.70 0.79
N VAL A 398 22.48 -4.28 0.27
CA VAL A 398 22.08 -5.67 0.54
C VAL A 398 23.08 -6.65 -0.07
N ARG A 399 23.53 -6.40 -1.30
CA ARG A 399 24.54 -7.23 -1.96
C ARG A 399 25.85 -7.23 -1.18
N GLU A 400 26.23 -6.10 -0.60
CA GLU A 400 27.45 -5.98 0.18
C GLU A 400 27.30 -6.59 1.58
N HIS A 401 26.30 -6.16 2.34
CA HIS A 401 26.21 -6.38 3.78
C HIS A 401 25.22 -7.48 4.21
N ALA A 402 24.24 -7.85 3.37
CA ALA A 402 23.19 -8.81 3.71
C ALA A 402 23.22 -10.09 2.84
N THR A 403 24.39 -10.44 2.30
CA THR A 403 24.64 -11.74 1.64
C THR A 403 25.83 -12.47 2.29
N PRO A 404 25.78 -12.79 3.60
CA PRO A 404 26.85 -13.57 4.22
C PRO A 404 26.92 -14.98 3.59
N PRO A 405 28.06 -15.68 3.70
CA PRO A 405 28.14 -17.10 3.38
C PRO A 405 26.99 -17.88 4.04
N ASP A 406 26.50 -18.91 3.37
CA ASP A 406 25.37 -19.76 3.76
C ASP A 406 23.98 -19.10 3.77
N SER A 407 23.84 -17.81 3.43
CA SER A 407 22.51 -17.17 3.32
C SER A 407 21.76 -17.48 2.02
N GLY A 408 22.38 -18.19 1.07
CA GLY A 408 21.79 -18.51 -0.23
C GLY A 408 20.43 -19.20 -0.16
N PRO A 409 20.26 -20.27 0.65
CA PRO A 409 18.95 -20.90 0.85
C PRO A 409 17.89 -19.92 1.41
N LEU A 410 18.26 -19.05 2.36
CA LEU A 410 17.33 -18.09 2.97
C LEU A 410 16.81 -17.07 1.96
N TRP A 411 17.68 -16.58 1.08
CA TRP A 411 17.28 -15.67 0.00
C TRP A 411 16.34 -16.34 -1.01
N ARG A 412 16.47 -17.66 -1.24
CA ARG A 412 15.52 -18.42 -2.06
C ARG A 412 14.16 -18.55 -1.39
N ASP A 413 14.11 -18.73 -0.08
CA ASP A 413 12.86 -18.78 0.69
C ASP A 413 12.15 -17.41 0.64
N VAL A 414 12.90 -16.31 0.81
CA VAL A 414 12.38 -14.94 0.62
C VAL A 414 11.86 -14.75 -0.82
N ALA A 415 12.63 -15.19 -1.83
CA ALA A 415 12.24 -15.07 -3.23
C ALA A 415 10.95 -15.85 -3.57
N ALA A 416 10.72 -17.00 -2.93
CA ALA A 416 9.51 -17.80 -3.12
C ALA A 416 8.23 -17.07 -2.67
N CYS A 417 8.36 -16.11 -1.75
CA CYS A 417 7.25 -15.29 -1.25
C CYS A 417 6.97 -14.05 -2.11
N LEU A 418 7.83 -13.75 -3.10
CA LEU A 418 7.80 -12.50 -3.85
C LEU A 418 7.45 -12.70 -5.32
N ALA A 419 6.86 -11.66 -5.91
CA ALA A 419 6.66 -11.54 -7.35
C ALA A 419 7.89 -10.91 -8.03
N GLU A 420 7.93 -10.91 -9.36
CA GLU A 420 8.92 -10.14 -10.11
C GLU A 420 8.71 -8.62 -9.92
N PRO A 421 9.77 -7.79 -10.02
CA PRO A 421 11.18 -8.14 -10.26
C PRO A 421 11.94 -8.58 -8.98
N PHE A 422 11.31 -8.47 -7.80
CA PHE A 422 11.96 -8.72 -6.50
C PHE A 422 12.37 -10.17 -6.30
N ARG A 423 11.59 -11.11 -6.86
CA ARG A 423 11.99 -12.52 -6.95
C ARG A 423 13.35 -12.68 -7.62
N SER A 424 13.52 -12.13 -8.83
CA SER A 424 14.81 -12.19 -9.53
C SER A 424 15.94 -11.51 -8.76
N LEU A 425 15.68 -10.36 -8.12
CA LEU A 425 16.68 -9.71 -7.27
C LEU A 425 17.12 -10.59 -6.10
N CYS A 426 16.16 -11.19 -5.38
CA CYS A 426 16.44 -12.09 -4.26
C CYS A 426 17.18 -13.36 -4.70
N LEU A 427 16.87 -13.91 -5.88
CA LEU A 427 17.64 -15.01 -6.47
C LEU A 427 19.08 -14.58 -6.82
N GLY A 428 19.28 -13.36 -7.30
CA GLY A 428 20.62 -12.80 -7.51
C GLY A 428 21.42 -12.61 -6.21
N PHE A 429 20.75 -12.25 -5.12
CA PHE A 429 21.37 -12.23 -3.78
C PHE A 429 21.72 -13.64 -3.31
N ALA A 430 20.87 -14.64 -3.57
CA ALA A 430 21.17 -16.04 -3.27
C ALA A 430 22.43 -16.52 -4.03
N GLU A 431 22.54 -16.22 -5.32
CA GLU A 431 23.72 -16.54 -6.13
C GLU A 431 24.99 -15.85 -5.59
N THR A 432 24.87 -14.60 -5.17
CA THR A 432 25.98 -13.84 -4.55
C THR A 432 26.44 -14.52 -3.26
N ALA A 433 25.50 -14.93 -2.40
CA ALA A 433 25.81 -15.63 -1.15
C ALA A 433 26.44 -17.01 -1.39
N ASP A 434 25.95 -17.76 -2.38
CA ASP A 434 26.52 -19.06 -2.75
C ASP A 434 27.96 -18.90 -3.29
N ALA A 435 28.21 -17.88 -4.11
CA ALA A 435 29.55 -17.58 -4.61
C ALA A 435 30.52 -17.22 -3.48
N LYS A 436 30.07 -16.41 -2.50
CA LYS A 436 30.85 -16.12 -1.28
C LYS A 436 31.14 -17.39 -0.47
N SER A 437 30.18 -18.31 -0.39
CA SER A 437 30.34 -19.59 0.33
C SER A 437 31.32 -20.55 -0.36
N ALA A 438 31.37 -20.54 -1.71
CA ALA A 438 32.33 -21.36 -2.46
C ALA A 438 33.77 -20.85 -2.40
N ALA A 439 33.96 -19.56 -2.06
CA ALA A 439 35.28 -18.92 -1.97
C ALA A 439 35.90 -18.99 -0.57
N ALA A 440 35.09 -19.23 0.46
CA ALA A 440 35.52 -19.43 1.86
C ALA A 440 35.95 -20.89 2.09
#